data_AF-A0A1H3MTN6-F1
#
_entry.id   AF-A0A1H3MTN6-F1
#
_cell.length_a   1.000
_cell.length_b   1.000
_cell.length_c   1.000
_cell.angle_alpha   90.00
_cell.angle_beta   90.00
_cell.angle_gamma   90.00
#
_symmetry.space_group_name_H-M   'P 1'
#
loop_
_entity.id
_entity.type
_entity.pdbx_description
1 polymer ?
#
loop_
_entity_poly.entity_id
_entity_poly.type
_entity_poly.pdbx_seq_one_letter_code
_entity_poly.pdbx_strand_id
1 'polypeptide(L)'
;MFGRLALVGTLVATLAACEREDPTLFNIRKQDRSPDEFSILPTAPLQTPPDLAALPTPTPGGVNRVDRAPQSEAVAALGGNIERGSGADRGLLASVQRYGVTPGIRGQLAAEDLDFRRANDARLLERVFNVSTYFKAYRSQALDQYAELYRLRNLGVRTVAAPPDPATTE
;
A
#
# COMPACT_ATOMS: atom_id res chain seq x y z
N MET A 1 -34.19 38.34 1.51
CA MET A 1 -33.48 37.31 0.72
C MET A 1 -32.02 37.15 1.15
N PHE A 2 -31.28 38.25 1.32
CA PHE A 2 -29.89 38.25 1.82
C PHE A 2 -29.67 37.55 3.17
N GLY A 3 -30.57 37.72 4.16
CA GLY A 3 -30.43 37.05 5.47
C GLY A 3 -30.60 35.53 5.42
N ARG A 4 -31.41 35.00 4.48
CA ARG A 4 -31.57 33.55 4.26
C ARG A 4 -30.35 32.97 3.53
N LEU A 5 -29.79 33.70 2.58
CA LEU A 5 -28.55 33.35 1.89
C LEU A 5 -27.33 33.37 2.83
N ALA A 6 -27.27 34.36 3.73
CA ALA A 6 -26.23 34.43 4.75
C ALA A 6 -26.35 33.25 5.74
N LEU A 7 -27.55 32.94 6.23
CA LEU A 7 -27.78 31.80 7.13
C LEU A 7 -27.36 30.46 6.48
N VAL A 8 -27.72 30.25 5.21
CA VAL A 8 -27.31 29.06 4.44
C VAL A 8 -25.79 29.03 4.23
N GLY A 9 -25.18 30.18 3.91
CA GLY A 9 -23.73 30.30 3.77
C GLY A 9 -22.97 29.94 5.05
N THR A 10 -23.44 30.43 6.20
CA THR A 10 -22.83 30.12 7.50
C THR A 10 -23.01 28.65 7.86
N LEU A 11 -24.18 28.06 7.60
CA LEU A 11 -24.45 26.64 7.89
C LEU A 11 -23.55 25.71 7.05
N VAL A 12 -23.36 26.02 5.77
CA VAL A 12 -22.46 25.25 4.88
C VAL A 12 -21.00 25.40 5.32
N ALA A 13 -20.58 26.60 5.73
CA ALA A 13 -19.21 26.82 6.22
C ALA A 13 -18.91 26.03 7.50
N THR A 14 -19.89 25.90 8.40
CA THR A 14 -19.75 25.10 9.63
C THR A 14 -19.72 23.59 9.37
N LEU A 15 -20.39 23.10 8.32
CA LEU A 15 -20.33 21.69 7.93
C LEU A 15 -18.98 21.34 7.29
N ALA A 16 -18.42 22.23 6.47
CA ALA A 16 -17.11 22.04 5.86
C ALA A 16 -15.93 22.12 6.85
N ALA A 17 -16.12 22.78 8.00
CA ALA A 17 -15.08 22.94 9.02
C ALA A 17 -14.74 21.65 9.80
N CYS A 18 -15.58 20.61 9.71
CA CYS A 18 -15.34 19.31 10.35
C CYS A 18 -14.58 18.31 9.46
N GLU A 19 -14.33 18.63 8.19
CA GLU A 19 -13.53 17.79 7.29
C GLU A 19 -12.04 18.07 7.51
N ARG A 20 -11.50 17.59 8.64
CA ARG A 20 -10.05 17.53 8.92
C ARG A 20 -9.47 16.18 8.50
N GLU A 21 -9.88 15.67 7.36
CA GLU A 21 -9.26 14.48 6.79
C GLU A 21 -8.06 14.90 5.95
N ASP A 22 -6.98 14.11 6.01
CA ASP A 22 -5.81 14.36 5.18
C ASP A 22 -6.20 14.19 3.70
N PRO A 23 -5.64 14.99 2.77
CA PRO A 23 -6.01 14.94 1.37
C PRO A 23 -5.84 13.54 0.76
N THR A 24 -6.94 12.96 0.26
CA THR A 24 -6.96 11.67 -0.41
C THR A 24 -6.85 11.85 -1.92
N LEU A 25 -5.65 11.60 -2.47
CA LEU A 25 -5.38 11.78 -3.89
C LEU A 25 -5.67 10.51 -4.73
N PHE A 26 -5.83 9.37 -4.07
CA PHE A 26 -6.04 8.09 -4.73
C PHE A 26 -7.34 7.46 -4.27
N ASN A 27 -8.25 7.25 -5.21
CA ASN A 27 -9.54 6.62 -4.95
C ASN A 27 -9.53 5.21 -5.57
N ILE A 28 -9.41 4.19 -4.72
CA ILE A 28 -9.48 2.79 -5.15
C ILE A 28 -10.96 2.46 -5.39
N ARG A 29 -11.27 2.07 -6.63
CA ARG A 29 -12.60 1.56 -6.98
C ARG A 29 -12.44 0.20 -7.61
N LYS A 30 -13.31 -0.72 -7.22
CA LYS A 30 -13.45 -2.01 -7.91
C LYS A 30 -13.94 -1.71 -9.33
N GLN A 31 -13.09 -1.96 -10.33
CA GLN A 31 -13.45 -1.77 -11.73
C GLN A 31 -14.34 -2.93 -12.22
N ASP A 32 -14.18 -4.11 -11.61
CA ASP A 32 -14.84 -5.34 -12.05
C ASP A 32 -16.07 -5.68 -11.20
N ARG A 33 -17.13 -6.15 -11.86
CA ARG A 33 -18.37 -6.63 -11.20
C ARG A 33 -18.29 -8.10 -10.80
N SER A 34 -17.16 -8.78 -11.03
CA SER A 34 -16.95 -10.17 -10.63
C SER A 34 -16.76 -10.28 -9.10
N PRO A 35 -17.11 -11.41 -8.48
CA PRO A 35 -16.68 -11.73 -7.12
C PRO A 35 -15.15 -11.61 -7.02
N ASP A 36 -14.65 -11.09 -5.89
CA ASP A 36 -13.22 -10.98 -5.63
C ASP A 36 -12.64 -12.39 -5.41
N GLU A 37 -11.82 -12.89 -6.32
CA GLU A 37 -11.20 -14.21 -6.21
C GLU A 37 -10.27 -14.34 -4.99
N PHE A 38 -9.75 -13.24 -4.47
CA PHE A 38 -8.91 -13.23 -3.27
C PHE A 38 -9.73 -13.19 -1.97
N SER A 39 -11.05 -13.07 -2.06
CA SER A 39 -11.94 -13.22 -0.91
C SER A 39 -12.10 -14.67 -0.46
N ILE A 40 -11.74 -15.64 -1.33
CA ILE A 40 -11.75 -17.05 -0.98
C ILE A 40 -10.45 -17.37 -0.25
N LEU A 41 -10.56 -17.67 1.05
CA LEU A 41 -9.45 -18.18 1.85
C LEU A 41 -9.45 -19.72 1.77
N PRO A 42 -8.54 -20.35 1.00
CA PRO A 42 -8.44 -21.81 0.95
C PRO A 42 -7.87 -22.32 2.29
N THR A 43 -8.74 -22.94 3.07
CA THR A 43 -8.36 -23.50 4.37
C THR A 43 -7.79 -24.91 4.23
N ALA A 44 -7.02 -25.35 5.23
CA ALA A 44 -6.53 -26.71 5.29
C ALA A 44 -7.69 -27.71 5.56
N PRO A 45 -7.53 -29.01 5.22
CA PRO A 45 -8.53 -30.01 5.60
C PRO A 45 -8.75 -30.05 7.12
N LEU A 46 -10.00 -30.29 7.53
CA LEU A 46 -10.34 -30.51 8.94
C LEU A 46 -9.59 -31.75 9.48
N GLN A 47 -8.99 -31.61 10.66
CA GLN A 47 -8.32 -32.70 11.35
C GLN A 47 -9.28 -33.34 12.36
N THR A 48 -9.62 -34.61 12.13
CA THR A 48 -10.42 -35.38 13.10
C THR A 48 -9.52 -35.78 14.28
N PRO A 49 -9.94 -35.52 15.53
CA PRO A 49 -9.17 -35.97 16.68
C PRO A 49 -9.14 -37.50 16.78
N PRO A 50 -8.11 -38.10 17.40
CA PRO A 50 -7.99 -39.56 17.53
C PRO A 50 -9.13 -40.20 18.33
N ASP A 51 -9.74 -39.43 19.24
CA ASP A 51 -10.89 -39.83 20.04
C ASP A 51 -11.93 -38.70 20.04
N LEU A 52 -13.18 -39.07 19.77
CA LEU A 52 -14.33 -38.16 19.74
C LEU A 52 -14.98 -38.03 21.12
N ALA A 53 -14.68 -38.93 22.06
CA ALA A 53 -15.16 -38.88 23.43
C ALA A 53 -14.27 -38.00 24.33
N ALA A 54 -12.96 -37.97 24.07
CA ALA A 54 -11.99 -37.11 24.75
C ALA A 54 -11.71 -35.82 23.95
N LEU A 55 -12.70 -34.93 23.90
CA LEU A 55 -12.51 -33.63 23.24
C LEU A 55 -11.45 -32.80 23.99
N PRO A 56 -10.49 -32.19 23.27
CA PRO A 56 -9.55 -31.27 23.88
C PRO A 56 -10.28 -30.06 24.46
N THR A 57 -9.75 -29.50 25.55
CA THR A 57 -10.30 -28.28 26.15
C THR A 57 -10.30 -27.13 25.13
N PRO A 58 -11.41 -26.37 25.00
CA PRO A 58 -11.46 -25.23 24.10
C PRO A 58 -10.34 -24.23 24.39
N THR A 59 -9.81 -23.60 23.33
CA THR A 59 -8.77 -22.55 23.42
C THR A 59 -9.32 -21.21 22.88
N PRO A 60 -10.12 -20.46 23.67
CA PRO A 60 -10.66 -19.17 23.24
C PRO A 60 -9.55 -18.19 22.85
N GLY A 61 -9.70 -17.54 21.70
CA GLY A 61 -8.69 -16.62 21.16
C GLY A 61 -7.44 -17.29 20.58
N GLY A 62 -7.40 -18.63 20.55
CA GLY A 62 -6.36 -19.38 19.87
C GLY A 62 -6.44 -19.26 18.35
N VAL A 63 -5.34 -19.54 17.67
CA VAL A 63 -5.31 -19.61 16.21
C VAL A 63 -6.10 -20.83 15.72
N ASN A 64 -6.86 -20.66 14.64
CA ASN A 64 -7.53 -21.77 14.00
C ASN A 64 -6.48 -22.65 13.29
N ARG A 65 -6.53 -23.96 13.53
CA ARG A 65 -5.59 -24.94 12.93
C ARG A 65 -5.74 -25.08 11.41
N VAL A 66 -6.90 -24.67 10.91
CA VAL A 66 -7.34 -24.82 9.53
C VAL A 66 -7.00 -23.56 8.72
N ASP A 67 -6.71 -22.45 9.39
CA ASP A 67 -6.27 -21.22 8.74
C ASP A 67 -4.83 -21.41 8.26
N ARG A 68 -4.56 -20.91 7.05
CA ARG A 68 -3.21 -20.93 6.47
C ARG A 68 -2.28 -20.02 7.25
N ALA A 69 -1.04 -20.46 7.44
CA ALA A 69 0.04 -19.65 8.00
C ALA A 69 1.06 -19.36 6.87
N PRO A 70 0.75 -18.44 5.94
CA PRO A 70 1.46 -18.32 4.67
C PRO A 70 2.96 -18.07 4.81
N GLN A 71 3.37 -17.31 5.82
CA GLN A 71 4.78 -17.04 6.09
C GLN A 71 5.53 -18.31 6.53
N SER A 72 5.01 -19.06 7.51
CA SER A 72 5.68 -20.27 8.01
C SER A 72 5.65 -21.39 6.98
N GLU A 73 4.54 -21.53 6.24
CA GLU A 73 4.41 -22.47 5.13
C GLU A 73 5.41 -22.17 4.01
N ALA A 74 5.57 -20.90 3.61
CA ALA A 74 6.56 -20.50 2.62
C ALA A 74 8.00 -20.77 3.09
N VAL A 75 8.32 -20.43 4.35
CA VAL A 75 9.64 -20.70 4.93
C VAL A 75 9.93 -22.20 4.95
N ALA A 76 8.98 -23.03 5.38
CA ALA A 76 9.12 -24.48 5.41
C ALA A 76 9.28 -25.08 4.00
N ALA A 77 8.51 -24.59 3.01
CA ALA A 77 8.60 -25.02 1.62
C ALA A 77 9.96 -24.69 0.99
N LEU A 78 10.60 -23.60 1.41
CA LEU A 78 11.96 -23.23 1.02
C LEU A 78 13.06 -23.96 1.82
N GLY A 79 12.69 -24.91 2.69
CA GLY A 79 13.63 -25.69 3.52
C GLY A 79 14.13 -24.95 4.77
N GLY A 80 13.52 -23.83 5.12
CA GLY A 80 13.86 -23.03 6.29
C GLY A 80 13.08 -23.40 7.56
N ASN A 81 13.37 -22.70 8.64
CA ASN A 81 12.65 -22.79 9.90
C ASN A 81 12.34 -21.38 10.40
N ILE A 82 11.05 -21.02 10.49
CA ILE A 82 10.61 -19.67 10.84
C ILE A 82 11.06 -19.26 12.25
N GLU A 83 11.13 -20.20 13.19
CA GLU A 83 11.60 -19.98 14.57
C GLU A 83 13.10 -19.67 14.64
N ARG A 84 13.86 -20.03 13.60
CA ARG A 84 15.29 -19.73 13.48
C ARG A 84 15.59 -18.54 12.58
N GLY A 85 14.57 -17.97 11.93
CA GLY A 85 14.74 -16.79 11.10
C GLY A 85 15.00 -15.56 11.96
N SER A 86 16.18 -14.94 11.83
CA SER A 86 16.37 -13.59 12.36
C SER A 86 15.61 -12.62 11.46
N GLY A 87 14.62 -11.91 11.99
CA GLY A 87 13.78 -10.97 11.21
C GLY A 87 14.53 -9.85 10.49
N ALA A 88 15.83 -9.68 10.77
CA ALA A 88 16.72 -8.83 9.98
C ALA A 88 18.14 -9.42 9.92
N ASP A 89 18.68 -9.54 8.71
CA ASP A 89 20.08 -9.90 8.48
C ASP A 89 20.98 -8.72 8.93
N ARG A 90 21.76 -8.94 9.99
CA ARG A 90 22.67 -7.93 10.55
C ARG A 90 23.78 -7.52 9.57
N GLY A 91 24.26 -8.45 8.75
CA GLY A 91 25.28 -8.16 7.74
C GLY A 91 24.72 -7.28 6.62
N LEU A 92 23.49 -7.57 6.18
CA LEU A 92 22.75 -6.72 5.25
C LEU A 92 22.48 -5.34 5.85
N LEU A 93 21.98 -5.27 7.09
CA LEU A 93 21.74 -4.00 7.77
C LEU A 93 23.02 -3.16 7.88
N ALA A 94 24.13 -3.75 8.28
CA ALA A 94 25.43 -3.07 8.32
C ALA A 94 25.85 -2.57 6.92
N SER A 95 25.62 -3.39 5.89
CA SER A 95 25.94 -3.03 4.50
C SER A 95 25.09 -1.90 3.97
N VAL A 96 23.78 -1.88 4.24
CA VAL A 96 22.84 -0.86 3.77
C VAL A 96 23.04 0.45 4.53
N GLN A 97 23.34 0.38 5.83
CA GLN A 97 23.50 1.55 6.69
C GLN A 97 24.92 2.16 6.64
N ARG A 98 25.84 1.59 5.85
CA ARG A 98 27.26 1.98 5.82
C ARG A 98 27.52 3.44 5.46
N TYR A 99 26.61 4.08 4.74
CA TYR A 99 26.69 5.49 4.35
C TYR A 99 25.88 6.41 5.28
N GLY A 100 25.41 5.89 6.42
CA GLY A 100 24.56 6.60 7.36
C GLY A 100 23.07 6.49 7.03
N VAL A 101 22.25 6.64 8.06
CA VAL A 101 20.79 6.74 7.95
C VAL A 101 20.35 7.90 8.82
N THR A 102 19.55 8.80 8.24
CA THR A 102 18.93 9.90 8.99
C THR A 102 17.93 9.31 10.00
N PRO A 103 18.13 9.51 11.32
CA PRO A 103 17.17 9.04 12.32
C PRO A 103 15.79 9.64 12.08
N GLY A 104 14.74 8.84 12.18
CA GLY A 104 13.36 9.33 12.05
C GLY A 104 12.95 9.77 10.64
N ILE A 105 13.74 9.51 9.59
CA ILE A 105 13.48 9.97 8.21
C ILE A 105 12.06 9.64 7.71
N ARG A 106 11.48 8.52 8.13
CA ARG A 106 10.12 8.14 7.74
C ARG A 106 9.07 9.13 8.25
N GLY A 107 9.22 9.61 9.49
CA GLY A 107 8.31 10.59 10.07
C GLY A 107 8.44 11.95 9.39
N GLN A 108 9.69 12.35 9.08
CA GLN A 108 9.94 13.56 8.31
C GLN A 108 9.31 13.50 6.91
N LEU A 109 9.57 12.44 6.15
CA LEU A 109 8.99 12.25 4.81
C LEU A 109 7.46 12.20 4.84
N ALA A 110 6.87 11.57 5.87
CA ALA A 110 5.42 11.53 6.02
C ALA A 110 4.81 12.92 6.26
N ALA A 111 5.48 13.76 7.06
CA ALA A 111 5.04 15.14 7.29
C ALA A 111 5.21 16.01 6.03
N GLU A 112 6.37 15.93 5.37
CA GLU A 112 6.64 16.66 4.13
C GLU A 112 5.68 16.25 2.99
N ASP A 113 5.39 14.94 2.87
CA ASP A 113 4.43 14.42 1.92
C ASP A 113 3.01 14.94 2.20
N LEU A 114 2.60 14.98 3.48
CA LEU A 114 1.30 15.51 3.85
C LEU A 114 1.16 16.99 3.49
N ASP A 115 2.18 17.79 3.77
CA ASP A 115 2.19 19.21 3.41
C ASP A 115 2.18 19.39 1.88
N PHE A 116 2.92 18.56 1.14
CA PHE A 116 2.88 18.54 -0.31
C PHE A 116 1.48 18.21 -0.85
N ARG A 117 0.81 17.21 -0.29
CA ARG A 117 -0.56 16.84 -0.68
C ARG A 117 -1.57 17.93 -0.37
N ARG A 118 -1.41 18.65 0.75
CA ARG A 118 -2.25 19.82 1.09
C ARG A 118 -2.07 20.97 0.10
N ALA A 119 -0.83 21.20 -0.34
CA ALA A 119 -0.53 22.23 -1.35
C ALA A 119 -1.00 21.83 -2.77
N ASN A 120 -1.15 20.54 -3.05
CA ASN A 120 -1.50 19.98 -4.36
C ASN A 120 -2.81 19.17 -4.33
N ASP A 121 -3.76 19.57 -3.49
CA ASP A 121 -5.01 18.86 -3.29
C ASP A 121 -5.89 18.84 -4.56
N ALA A 122 -6.76 17.84 -4.65
CA ALA A 122 -7.77 17.73 -5.68
C ALA A 122 -8.73 18.94 -5.65
N ARG A 123 -9.15 19.39 -6.83
CA ARG A 123 -10.14 20.47 -6.95
C ARG A 123 -11.48 20.01 -6.39
N LEU A 124 -12.35 20.96 -6.01
CA LEU A 124 -13.67 20.66 -5.43
C LEU A 124 -14.47 19.62 -6.23
N LEU A 125 -14.57 19.79 -7.56
CA LEU A 125 -15.27 18.83 -8.42
C LEU A 125 -14.55 17.47 -8.50
N GLU A 126 -13.22 17.45 -8.50
CA GLU A 126 -12.44 16.21 -8.49
C GLU A 126 -12.71 15.41 -7.21
N ARG A 127 -12.83 16.09 -6.04
CA ARG A 127 -13.20 15.45 -4.77
C ARG A 127 -14.64 14.95 -4.77
N VAL A 128 -15.61 15.77 -5.20
CA VAL A 128 -17.03 15.39 -5.24
C VAL A 128 -17.26 14.16 -6.14
N PHE A 129 -16.53 14.06 -7.25
CA PHE A 129 -16.60 12.91 -8.15
C PHE A 129 -15.58 11.81 -7.84
N ASN A 130 -14.88 11.88 -6.70
CA ASN A 130 -13.87 10.92 -6.23
C ASN A 130 -12.77 10.61 -7.26
N VAL A 131 -12.39 11.59 -8.09
CA VAL A 131 -11.40 11.41 -9.16
C VAL A 131 -10.02 11.20 -8.55
N SER A 132 -9.28 10.18 -9.00
CA SER A 132 -7.90 9.96 -8.58
C SER A 132 -6.97 11.00 -9.20
N THR A 133 -6.40 11.88 -8.38
CA THR A 133 -5.50 12.97 -8.78
C THR A 133 -4.04 12.70 -8.40
N TYR A 134 -3.72 11.55 -7.80
CA TYR A 134 -2.36 11.20 -7.37
C TYR A 134 -1.30 11.49 -8.43
N PHE A 135 -1.43 10.90 -9.64
CA PHE A 135 -0.44 11.15 -10.70
C PHE A 135 -0.36 12.62 -11.13
N LYS A 136 -1.48 13.36 -11.06
CA LYS A 136 -1.50 14.79 -11.38
C LYS A 136 -0.69 15.59 -10.34
N ALA A 137 -0.83 15.27 -9.05
CA ALA A 137 -0.08 15.93 -7.98
C ALA A 137 1.43 15.63 -8.05
N TYR A 138 1.82 14.38 -8.31
CA TYR A 138 3.23 13.96 -8.34
C TYR A 138 3.87 14.00 -9.74
N ARG A 139 3.21 14.60 -10.74
CA ARG A 139 3.70 14.62 -12.13
C ARG A 139 5.11 15.21 -12.25
N SER A 140 5.42 16.24 -11.49
CA SER A 140 6.74 16.89 -11.50
C SER A 140 7.86 16.02 -10.91
N GLN A 141 7.48 15.01 -10.11
CA GLN A 141 8.40 14.05 -9.51
C GLN A 141 8.48 12.75 -10.30
N ALA A 142 7.67 12.62 -11.36
CA ALA A 142 7.67 11.45 -12.22
C ALA A 142 8.92 11.46 -13.12
N LEU A 143 9.61 10.32 -13.15
CA LEU A 143 10.71 10.09 -14.09
C LEU A 143 10.16 9.60 -15.43
N ASP A 144 10.78 10.05 -16.53
CA ASP A 144 10.56 9.44 -17.83
C ASP A 144 11.23 8.06 -17.85
N GLN A 145 10.40 7.03 -17.92
CA GLN A 145 10.77 5.63 -17.82
C GLN A 145 11.75 5.24 -18.94
N TYR A 146 11.51 5.69 -20.17
CA TYR A 146 12.34 5.33 -21.31
C TYR A 146 13.62 6.18 -21.36
N ALA A 147 13.53 7.47 -21.03
CA ALA A 147 14.73 8.30 -20.92
C ALA A 147 15.70 7.75 -19.87
N GLU A 148 15.20 7.34 -18.71
CA GLU A 148 16.01 6.74 -17.65
C GLU A 148 16.56 5.37 -18.06
N LEU A 149 15.75 4.55 -18.75
CA LEU A 149 16.20 3.28 -19.32
C LEU A 149 17.38 3.47 -20.29
N TYR A 150 17.28 4.42 -21.23
CA TYR A 150 18.37 4.71 -22.16
C TYR A 150 19.60 5.27 -21.45
N ARG A 151 19.43 6.14 -20.44
CA ARG A 151 20.52 6.64 -19.61
C ARG A 151 21.28 5.48 -18.93
N LEU A 152 20.56 4.53 -18.33
CA LEU A 152 21.15 3.36 -17.67
C LEU A 152 21.85 2.43 -18.66
N ARG A 153 21.26 2.18 -19.84
CA ARG A 153 21.87 1.37 -20.91
C ARG A 153 23.16 2.00 -21.42
N ASN A 154 23.18 3.32 -21.61
CA ASN A 154 24.38 4.07 -22.02
C ASN A 154 25.49 4.00 -20.98
N LEU A 155 25.15 3.84 -19.70
CA LEU A 155 26.10 3.61 -18.62
C LEU A 155 26.54 2.13 -18.49
N GLY A 156 26.07 1.25 -19.39
CA GLY A 156 26.38 -0.18 -19.37
C GLY A 156 25.63 -0.96 -18.27
N VAL A 157 24.62 -0.37 -17.63
CA VAL A 157 23.81 -1.05 -16.62
C VAL A 157 22.86 -2.02 -17.31
N ARG A 158 22.87 -3.29 -16.87
CA ARG A 158 22.00 -4.33 -17.40
C ARG A 158 20.56 -4.11 -16.94
N THR A 159 19.66 -3.80 -17.87
CA THR A 159 18.21 -3.71 -17.62
C THR A 159 17.52 -4.97 -18.16
N VAL A 160 17.40 -6.01 -17.33
CA VAL A 160 16.78 -7.28 -17.72
C VAL A 160 15.25 -7.10 -17.68
N ALA A 161 14.56 -7.46 -18.77
CA ALA A 161 13.10 -7.42 -18.92
C ALA A 161 12.42 -6.04 -19.09
N ALA A 162 13.17 -4.96 -19.38
CA ALA A 162 12.54 -3.69 -19.77
C ALA A 162 11.99 -3.79 -21.22
N PRO A 163 10.68 -3.61 -21.46
CA PRO A 163 10.11 -3.65 -22.81
C PRO A 163 10.70 -2.53 -23.69
N PRO A 164 10.70 -2.68 -25.03
CA PRO A 164 11.09 -1.61 -25.93
C PRO A 164 10.09 -0.45 -25.84
N ASP A 165 10.53 0.75 -26.19
CA ASP A 165 9.65 1.92 -26.23
C ASP A 165 8.61 1.74 -27.34
N PRO A 166 7.31 1.66 -27.02
CA PRO A 166 6.25 1.49 -28.01
C PRO A 166 6.24 2.63 -29.02
N ALA A 167 6.65 3.84 -28.65
CA ALA A 167 6.73 4.98 -29.57
C ALA A 167 7.83 4.84 -30.64
N THR A 168 8.77 3.90 -30.45
CA THR A 168 9.86 3.62 -31.40
C THR A 168 9.70 2.29 -32.14
N THR A 169 8.67 1.50 -31.78
CA THR A 169 8.47 0.13 -32.29
C THR A 169 7.33 0.06 -33.33
N GLU A 170 6.69 1.19 -33.67
CA GLU A 170 5.72 1.31 -34.77
C GLU A 170 6.35 1.79 -36.09
#